data_AF-A0A934HF85-F1
#
_entry.id   AF-A0A934HF85-F1
#
_cell.length_a   1.000
_cell.length_b   1.000
_cell.length_c   1.000
_cell.angle_alpha   90.00
_cell.angle_beta   90.00
_cell.angle_gamma   90.00
#
_symmetry.space_group_name_H-M   'P 1'
#
loop_
_entity.id
_entity.type
_entity.pdbx_description
1 polymer ?
#
loop_
_entity_poly.entity_id
_entity_poly.type
_entity_poly.pdbx_seq_one_letter_code
_entity_poly.pdbx_strand_id
1 'polypeptide(L)' 'VRIALDFDIPLINLWLALESLPNQGLEADGFHLGEPPYGTACMLTAPYLSTGYATRNLVTMQTLDAVWRGAMQ' A
#
# COMPACT_ATOMS: atom_id res chain seq x y z
N VAL A 1 0.35 -2.34 14.88
CA VAL A 1 0.46 -0.94 15.39
C VAL A 1 1.46 -0.82 16.54
N ARG A 2 1.38 -1.63 17.60
CA ARG A 2 2.21 -1.47 18.82
C ARG A 2 3.73 -1.31 18.60
N ILE A 3 4.36 -2.20 17.83
CA ILE A 3 5.81 -2.14 17.57
C ILE A 3 6.23 -0.81 16.92
N ALA A 4 5.44 -0.29 15.99
CA ALA A 4 5.76 0.98 15.35
C ALA A 4 5.76 2.15 16.35
N LEU A 5 4.82 2.14 17.30
CA LEU A 5 4.76 3.12 18.38
C LEU A 5 5.91 2.96 19.37
N ASP A 6 6.28 1.72 19.73
CA ASP A 6 7.36 1.46 20.69
C ASP A 6 8.73 1.95 20.18
N PHE A 7 8.93 1.96 18.87
CA PHE A 7 10.19 2.36 18.23
C PHE A 7 10.12 3.74 17.55
N ASP A 8 8.99 4.45 17.65
CA ASP A 8 8.74 5.71 16.95
C ASP A 8 9.07 5.66 15.45
N ILE A 9 8.62 4.58 14.79
CA ILE A 9 8.83 4.37 13.35
C ILE A 9 7.50 4.48 12.59
N PRO A 10 7.52 4.99 11.34
CA PRO A 10 6.35 5.01 10.48
C PRO A 10 5.76 3.63 10.25
N LEU A 11 4.43 3.53 10.18
CA LEU A 11 3.71 2.29 9.90
C LEU A 11 2.84 2.41 8.65
N ILE A 12 3.11 1.55 7.67
CA ILE A 12 2.14 1.23 6.62
C ILE A 12 1.26 0.09 7.15
N ASN A 13 0.01 0.39 7.54
CA ASN A 13 -0.96 -0.66 7.86
C ASN A 13 -1.52 -1.25 6.56
N LEU A 14 -0.73 -2.11 5.90
CA LEU A 14 -1.05 -2.64 4.58
C LEU A 14 -2.36 -3.45 4.58
N TRP A 15 -2.63 -4.21 5.64
CA TRP A 15 -3.90 -4.95 5.77
C TRP A 15 -5.10 -3.99 5.70
N LEU A 16 -5.08 -2.90 6.47
CA LEU A 16 -6.16 -1.90 6.47
C LEU A 16 -6.27 -1.19 5.12
N ALA A 17 -5.15 -0.88 4.47
CA ALA A 17 -5.14 -0.26 3.15
C ALA A 17 -5.79 -1.12 2.06
N LEU A 18 -5.71 -2.45 2.21
CA LEU A 18 -6.23 -3.42 1.25
C LEU A 18 -7.63 -3.94 1.58
N GLU A 19 -8.12 -3.75 2.81
CA GLU A 19 -9.36 -4.36 3.32
C GLU A 19 -10.58 -4.10 2.42
N SER A 20 -10.69 -2.89 1.88
CA SER A 20 -11.82 -2.49 1.02
C SER A 20 -11.71 -2.95 -0.44
N LEU A 21 -10.56 -3.49 -0.85
CA LEU A 21 -10.35 -3.92 -2.23
C LEU A 21 -11.04 -5.26 -2.51
N PRO A 22 -11.38 -5.54 -3.78
CA PRO A 22 -11.81 -6.87 -4.19
C PRO A 22 -10.83 -7.95 -3.72
N ASN A 23 -11.34 -9.01 -3.11
CA ASN A 23 -10.54 -10.11 -2.54
C ASN A 23 -9.42 -9.62 -1.59
N GLN A 24 -9.65 -8.52 -0.85
CA GLN A 24 -8.64 -7.88 0.00
C GLN A 24 -7.34 -7.55 -0.75
N GLY A 25 -7.44 -7.26 -2.04
CA GLY A 25 -6.30 -6.95 -2.90
C GLY A 25 -5.39 -8.15 -3.18
N LEU A 26 -5.87 -9.38 -2.97
CA LEU A 26 -5.12 -10.62 -3.21
C LEU A 26 -5.50 -11.27 -4.55
N GLU A 27 -4.59 -12.06 -5.08
CA GLU A 27 -4.85 -13.05 -6.13
C GLU A 27 -5.77 -14.16 -5.63
N ALA A 28 -6.27 -14.98 -6.57
CA ALA A 28 -7.17 -16.10 -6.26
C ALA A 28 -6.56 -17.15 -5.32
N ASP A 29 -5.24 -17.19 -5.18
CA ASP A 29 -4.57 -18.07 -4.23
C ASP A 29 -4.71 -17.63 -2.77
N GLY A 30 -5.14 -16.40 -2.51
CA GLY A 30 -5.32 -15.86 -1.16
C GLY A 30 -4.00 -15.50 -0.44
N PHE A 31 -2.87 -15.44 -1.16
CA PHE A 31 -1.56 -15.14 -0.60
C PHE A 31 -0.84 -14.00 -1.32
N HIS A 32 -0.81 -14.00 -2.65
CA HIS A 32 -0.12 -12.96 -3.41
C HIS A 32 -1.00 -11.73 -3.55
N LEU A 33 -0.39 -10.53 -3.53
CA LEU A 33 -1.13 -9.31 -3.87
C LEU A 33 -1.51 -9.33 -5.35
N GLY A 34 -2.72 -8.88 -5.65
CA GLY A 34 -3.26 -8.79 -7.00
C GLY A 34 -2.41 -7.91 -7.90
N GLU A 35 -2.02 -8.45 -9.05
CA GLU A 35 -1.28 -7.74 -10.08
C GLU A 35 -2.23 -6.98 -11.01
N PRO A 36 -2.02 -5.67 -11.26
CA PRO A 36 -2.79 -4.97 -12.27
C PRO A 36 -2.34 -5.36 -13.70
N PRO A 37 -3.22 -5.27 -14.69
CA PRO A 37 -2.93 -5.74 -16.05
C PRO A 37 -1.64 -5.17 -16.64
N TYR A 38 -0.90 -5.97 -17.39
CA TYR A 38 0.21 -5.52 -18.23
C TYR A 38 1.34 -4.76 -17.49
N GLY A 39 1.64 -5.12 -16.24
CA GLY A 39 2.74 -4.50 -15.48
C GLY A 39 2.47 -3.05 -15.06
N THR A 40 1.19 -2.67 -14.94
CA THR A 40 0.77 -1.30 -14.60
C THR A 40 0.79 -0.99 -13.11
N ALA A 41 1.62 -1.69 -12.33
CA ALA A 41 1.72 -1.54 -10.87
C ALA A 41 2.11 -0.13 -10.41
N CYS A 42 2.71 0.67 -11.28
CA CYS A 42 3.05 2.07 -11.01
C CYS A 42 1.98 3.08 -11.48
N MET A 43 0.89 2.63 -12.10
CA MET A 43 -0.22 3.50 -12.47
C MET A 43 -1.09 3.73 -11.24
N LEU A 44 -0.91 4.88 -10.59
CA LEU A 44 -1.62 5.22 -9.36
C LEU A 44 -2.93 5.97 -9.63
N THR A 45 -3.72 5.47 -10.58
CA THR A 45 -5.02 6.04 -10.96
C THR A 45 -6.15 5.05 -10.68
N ALA A 46 -7.39 5.57 -10.62
CA ALA A 46 -8.58 4.85 -10.13
C ALA A 46 -8.75 3.39 -10.62
N PRO A 47 -8.59 3.03 -11.91
CA PRO A 47 -8.81 1.64 -12.33
C PRO A 47 -7.73 0.66 -11.85
N TYR A 48 -6.54 1.14 -11.50
CA TYR A 48 -5.43 0.28 -11.06
C TYR A 48 -5.34 0.19 -9.54
N LEU A 49 -5.80 1.24 -8.83
CA LEU A 49 -5.89 1.27 -7.37
C LEU A 49 -6.92 0.28 -6.79
N SER A 50 -7.65 -0.47 -7.62
CA SER A 50 -8.42 -1.63 -7.16
C SER A 50 -7.57 -2.90 -6.97
N THR A 51 -6.26 -2.85 -7.25
CA THR A 51 -5.34 -3.99 -7.15
C THR A 51 -4.37 -3.85 -5.99
N GLY A 52 -3.85 -4.99 -5.50
CA GLY A 52 -2.98 -5.05 -4.34
C GLY A 52 -1.64 -4.35 -4.56
N TYR A 53 -0.98 -4.61 -5.70
CA TYR A 53 0.32 -3.98 -6.00
C TYR A 53 0.22 -2.46 -6.13
N ALA A 54 -0.76 -1.94 -6.90
CA ALA A 54 -0.88 -0.50 -7.09
C ALA A 54 -1.23 0.23 -5.78
N THR A 55 -2.12 -0.33 -4.97
CA THR A 55 -2.49 0.24 -3.66
C THR A 55 -1.31 0.22 -2.69
N ARG A 56 -0.59 -0.91 -2.60
CA ARG A 56 0.64 -1.02 -1.80
C ARG A 56 1.66 0.06 -2.22
N ASN A 57 1.88 0.24 -3.52
CA ASN A 57 2.80 1.24 -4.03
C ASN A 57 2.35 2.67 -3.68
N LEU A 58 1.06 2.98 -3.81
CA LEU A 58 0.53 4.30 -3.45
C LEU A 58 0.76 4.63 -1.96
N VAL A 59 0.38 3.72 -1.05
CA VAL A 59 0.53 3.98 0.39
C VAL A 59 1.99 4.00 0.84
N THR A 60 2.87 3.27 0.15
CA THR A 60 4.32 3.40 0.31
C THR A 60 4.80 4.79 -0.07
N MET A 61 4.42 5.30 -1.25
CA MET A 61 4.81 6.65 -1.68
C MET A 61 4.28 7.75 -0.75
N GLN A 62 3.03 7.63 -0.29
CA GLN A 62 2.45 8.56 0.70
C GLN A 62 3.21 8.54 2.03
N THR A 63 3.63 7.35 2.48
CA THR A 63 4.42 7.22 3.71
C THR A 63 5.81 7.82 3.55
N LEU A 64 6.47 7.58 2.41
CA LEU A 64 7.76 8.18 2.10
C LEU A 64 7.67 9.71 2.03
N ASP A 65 6.61 10.27 1.43
CA ASP A 65 6.36 11.72 1.42
C ASP A 65 6.15 12.27 2.83
N ALA A 66 5.37 11.59 3.68
CA ALA A 66 5.19 11.99 5.07
C ALA A 66 6.50 12.00 5.86
N VAL A 67 7.33 10.96 5.72
CA VAL A 67 8.66 10.87 6.35
C VAL A 67 9.58 11.98 5.83
N TRP A 68 9.62 12.18 4.52
CA TRP A 68 10.44 13.22 3.90
C TRP A 68 10.09 14.61 4.44
N ARG A 69 8.79 14.95 4.47
CA ARG A 69 8.32 16.23 5.01
C ARG A 69 8.57 16.37 6.51
N GLY A 70 8.52 15.29 7.27
CA GLY A 70 8.81 15.29 8.70
C GLY A 70 10.30 15.48 9.02
N ALA A 71 11.19 14.94 8.19
CA ALA A 71 12.64 15.04 8.37
C ALA A 71 13.25 16.35 7.84
N MET A 72 12.57 17.02 6.90
CA MET A 72 13.01 18.28 6.27
C MET A 72 12.46 19.54 6.95
N GLN A 73 11.67 19.39 8.01
CA GLN A 73 11.24 20.48 8.91
C GLN A 73 12.23 20.65 10.05
#